data_AF-A0A7Z0EKT1-F1
#
_entry.id   AF-A0A7Z0EKT1-F1
#
_cell.length_a   1.000
_cell.length_b   1.000
_cell.length_c   1.000
_cell.angle_alpha   90.00
_cell.angle_beta   90.00
_cell.angle_gamma   90.00
#
_symmetry.space_group_name_H-M   'P 1'
#
loop_
_entity.id
_entity.type
_entity.pdbx_description
1 polymer ?
#
loop_
_entity_poly.entity_id
_entity_poly.type
_entity_poly.pdbx_seq_one_letter_code
_entity_poly.pdbx_strand_id
1 'polypeptide(L)'
;MSSTDTTIKVPRRLRDRISERAKREHVTLAVAIEHALDEAEELEFWGDVRRHHSTLTDEDRQEYVPGHALRDNLDDAGDDALSDEEAW
;
A
#
# COMPACT_ATOMS: atom_id res chain seq x y z
N MET A 1 -24.31 -19.00 1.88
CA MET A 1 -22.92 -18.62 2.19
C MET A 1 -22.87 -18.40 3.69
N SER A 2 -22.18 -19.27 4.44
CA SER A 2 -22.11 -19.11 5.90
C SER A 2 -20.99 -18.10 6.18
N SER A 3 -21.33 -16.91 6.69
CA SER A 3 -20.32 -16.05 7.31
C SER A 3 -19.75 -16.80 8.50
N THR A 4 -18.45 -17.08 8.46
CA THR A 4 -17.76 -17.81 9.53
C THR A 4 -17.31 -16.79 10.57
N ASP A 5 -18.26 -16.25 11.32
CA ASP A 5 -17.97 -15.28 12.37
C ASP A 5 -17.32 -15.99 13.57
N THR A 6 -16.22 -15.41 14.08
CA THR A 6 -15.53 -15.89 15.28
C THR A 6 -15.42 -14.77 16.32
N THR A 7 -15.23 -15.13 17.57
CA THR A 7 -15.06 -14.16 18.67
C THR A 7 -13.73 -14.36 19.36
N ILE A 8 -12.90 -13.32 19.36
CA ILE A 8 -11.64 -13.29 20.08
C ILE A 8 -11.78 -12.56 21.43
N LYS A 9 -11.12 -13.08 22.46
CA LYS A 9 -11.05 -12.40 23.76
C LYS A 9 -9.88 -11.44 23.76
N VAL A 10 -10.18 -10.15 23.91
CA VAL A 10 -9.18 -9.08 23.99
C VAL A 10 -9.33 -8.28 25.29
N PRO A 11 -8.25 -7.65 25.80
CA PRO A 11 -8.36 -6.69 26.89
C PRO A 11 -9.34 -5.56 26.55
N ARG A 12 -10.12 -5.09 27.54
CA ARG A 12 -11.12 -4.03 27.34
C ARG A 12 -10.52 -2.78 26.70
N ARG A 13 -9.35 -2.35 27.17
CA ARG A 13 -8.63 -1.19 26.62
C ARG A 13 -8.34 -1.34 25.12
N LEU A 14 -8.02 -2.54 24.65
CA LEU A 14 -7.76 -2.79 23.23
C LEU A 14 -9.05 -2.72 22.42
N ARG A 15 -10.13 -3.33 22.92
CA ARG A 15 -11.46 -3.24 22.29
C ARG A 15 -11.92 -1.79 22.14
N ASP A 16 -11.76 -0.99 23.19
CA ASP A 16 -12.16 0.41 23.18
C ASP A 16 -11.33 1.21 22.17
N ARG A 17 -10.01 0.95 22.09
CA ARG A 17 -9.12 1.58 21.10
C ARG A 17 -9.52 1.25 19.66
N ILE A 18 -9.83 -0.01 19.37
CA ILE A 18 -10.31 -0.44 18.04
C ILE A 18 -11.69 0.18 17.75
N SER A 19 -12.55 0.28 18.76
CA SER A 19 -13.87 0.92 18.59
C SER A 19 -13.76 2.39 18.22
N GLU A 20 -12.83 3.13 18.82
CA GLU A 20 -12.58 4.53 18.44
C GLU A 20 -11.99 4.65 17.03
N ARG A 21 -11.12 3.72 16.62
CA ARG A 21 -10.62 3.64 15.23
C ARG A 21 -11.76 3.39 14.25
N ALA A 22 -12.60 2.38 14.51
CA ALA A 22 -13.76 2.04 13.69
C ALA A 22 -14.73 3.22 13.53
N LYS A 23 -15.01 3.96 14.61
CA LYS A 23 -15.85 5.17 14.57
C LYS A 23 -15.26 6.25 13.67
N ARG A 24 -13.95 6.49 13.75
CA ARG A 24 -13.25 7.51 12.96
C ARG A 24 -13.26 7.19 11.47
N GLU A 25 -13.13 5.91 11.14
CA GLU A 25 -13.12 5.42 9.76
C GLU A 25 -14.53 5.11 9.24
N HIS A 26 -15.58 5.27 10.07
CA HIS A 26 -16.97 4.94 9.75
C HIS A 26 -17.18 3.49 9.28
N VAL A 27 -16.40 2.57 9.83
CA VAL A 27 -16.46 1.13 9.50
C VAL A 27 -16.88 0.30 10.71
N THR A 28 -17.15 -0.98 10.47
CA THR A 28 -17.43 -1.93 11.57
C THR A 28 -16.14 -2.27 12.33
N LEU A 29 -16.29 -2.82 13.54
CA LEU A 29 -15.13 -3.27 14.32
C LEU A 29 -14.34 -4.37 13.61
N ALA A 30 -15.01 -5.26 12.87
CA ALA A 30 -14.36 -6.32 12.11
C ALA A 30 -13.49 -5.73 10.98
N VAL A 31 -14.06 -4.81 10.19
CA VAL A 31 -13.34 -4.12 9.11
C VAL A 31 -12.17 -3.29 9.66
N ALA A 32 -12.33 -2.62 10.81
CA ALA A 32 -11.23 -1.90 11.44
C ALA A 32 -10.09 -2.83 11.91
N ILE A 33 -10.39 -4.09 12.23
CA ILE A 33 -9.37 -5.09 12.55
C ILE A 33 -8.67 -5.55 11.27
N GLU A 34 -9.42 -5.82 10.20
CA GLU A 34 -8.87 -6.17 8.88
C GLU A 34 -7.91 -5.09 8.38
N HIS A 35 -8.34 -3.82 8.35
CA HIS A 35 -7.48 -2.70 7.95
C HIS A 35 -6.21 -2.57 8.80
N ALA A 36 -6.32 -2.85 10.10
CA ALA A 36 -5.16 -2.78 10.99
C ALA A 36 -4.18 -3.95 10.78
N LEU A 37 -4.66 -5.10 10.29
CA LEU A 37 -3.82 -6.22 9.89
C LEU A 37 -3.14 -5.91 8.55
N ASP A 38 -3.90 -5.44 7.56
CA ASP A 38 -3.37 -5.05 6.25
C ASP A 38 -2.26 -3.99 6.38
N GLU A 39 -2.46 -2.97 7.23
CA GLU A 39 -1.46 -1.93 7.51
C GLU A 39 -0.20 -2.52 8.17
N ALA A 40 -0.34 -3.49 9.07
CA ALA A 40 0.80 -4.13 9.72
C ALA A 40 1.60 -5.01 8.74
N GLU A 41 0.91 -5.76 7.88
CA GLU A 41 1.51 -6.59 6.83
C GLU A 41 2.21 -5.73 5.78
N GLU A 42 1.61 -4.61 5.38
CA GLU A 42 2.23 -3.66 4.47
C GLU A 42 3.50 -3.05 5.07
N LEU A 43 3.48 -2.66 6.35
CA LEU A 43 4.65 -2.14 7.03
C LEU A 43 5.78 -3.18 7.15
N GLU A 44 5.44 -4.45 7.40
CA GLU A 44 6.39 -5.56 7.40
C GLU A 44 7.00 -5.74 6.00
N PHE A 45 6.16 -5.80 4.96
CA PHE A 45 6.59 -5.91 3.57
C PHE A 45 7.57 -4.78 3.19
N TRP A 46 7.22 -3.52 3.46
CA TRP A 46 8.11 -2.40 3.16
C TRP A 46 9.37 -2.40 4.02
N GLY A 47 9.29 -2.90 5.25
CA GLY A 47 10.44 -3.14 6.11
C GLY A 47 11.40 -4.15 5.48
N ASP A 48 10.87 -5.21 4.89
CA ASP A 48 11.63 -6.29 4.24
C ASP A 48 12.29 -5.81 2.96
N VAL A 49 11.53 -5.10 2.11
CA VAL A 49 12.04 -4.44 0.91
C VAL A 49 13.22 -3.53 1.27
N ARG A 50 13.06 -2.68 2.30
CA ARG A 50 14.13 -1.78 2.73
C ARG A 50 15.37 -2.53 3.21
N ARG A 51 15.20 -3.62 3.96
CA ARG A 51 16.32 -4.47 4.41
C ARG A 51 17.02 -5.12 3.22
N HIS A 52 16.28 -5.69 2.28
CA HIS A 52 16.83 -6.27 1.06
C HIS A 52 17.61 -5.24 0.24
N HIS A 53 17.04 -4.04 0.03
CA HIS A 53 17.71 -2.95 -0.67
C HIS A 53 18.98 -2.45 0.03
N SER A 54 19.02 -2.49 1.36
CA SER A 54 20.23 -2.12 2.12
C SER A 54 21.38 -3.13 1.98
N THR A 55 21.06 -4.37 1.60
CA THR A 55 22.06 -5.43 1.37
C THR A 55 22.56 -5.50 -0.07
N LEU A 56 21.85 -4.87 -1.02
CA LEU A 56 22.25 -4.82 -2.42
C LEU A 56 23.48 -3.94 -2.61
N THR A 57 24.50 -4.49 -3.28
CA THR A 57 25.67 -3.72 -3.70
C THR A 57 25.31 -2.79 -4.87
N ASP A 58 26.17 -1.83 -5.18
CA ASP A 58 25.95 -0.94 -6.32
C ASP A 58 25.98 -1.69 -7.67
N GLU A 59 26.69 -2.81 -7.73
CA GLU A 59 26.75 -3.70 -8.90
C GLU A 59 25.43 -4.47 -9.06
N ASP A 60 24.89 -5.06 -7.98
CA ASP A 60 23.59 -5.72 -8.00
C ASP A 60 22.46 -4.73 -8.34
N ARG A 61 22.58 -3.47 -7.89
CA ARG A 61 21.58 -2.43 -8.19
C ARG A 61 21.54 -2.05 -9.66
N GLN A 62 22.68 -2.12 -10.37
CA GLN A 62 22.73 -1.84 -11.82
C GLN A 62 22.00 -2.90 -12.65
N GLU A 63 21.93 -4.15 -12.20
CA GLU A 63 21.18 -5.22 -12.88
C GLU A 63 19.67 -4.96 -12.87
N TYR A 64 19.16 -4.29 -11.84
CA TYR A 64 17.75 -3.93 -11.71
C TYR A 64 17.36 -2.63 -12.39
N VAL A 65 18.30 -1.85 -12.93
CA VAL A 65 17.98 -0.67 -13.76
C VAL A 65 17.45 -1.20 -15.09
N PRO A 66 16.14 -1.13 -15.39
CA PRO A 66 15.66 -1.59 -16.69
C PRO A 66 16.21 -0.62 -17.72
N GLY A 67 17.14 -1.10 -18.56
CA GLY A 67 17.77 -0.31 -19.65
C GLY A 67 16.79 0.25 -20.70
N HIS A 68 15.48 0.07 -20.49
CA HIS A 68 14.41 0.49 -21.39
C HIS A 68 13.66 1.75 -20.92
N ALA A 69 13.80 2.15 -19.64
CA ALA A 69 13.16 3.38 -19.12
C ALA A 69 13.84 4.67 -19.61
N LEU A 70 15.03 4.56 -20.23
CA LEU A 70 15.76 5.68 -20.84
C LEU A 70 15.32 5.98 -22.29
N ARG A 71 14.35 5.24 -22.83
CA ARG A 71 13.75 5.51 -24.16
C ARG A 71 12.34 6.08 -24.08
N ASP A 72 11.78 6.21 -22.88
CA ASP A 72 10.51 6.91 -22.71
C ASP A 72 10.81 8.41 -22.75
N ASN A 73 10.63 9.00 -23.93
CA ASN A 73 10.85 10.42 -24.15
C ASN A 73 9.67 11.18 -23.55
N LEU A 74 9.66 11.34 -22.23
CA LEU A 74 8.64 12.12 -21.50
C LEU A 74 8.63 13.62 -21.89
N ASP A 75 9.60 14.05 -22.71
CA ASP A 75 9.68 15.37 -23.36
C ASP A 75 9.21 15.32 -24.83
N ASP A 76 8.55 14.25 -25.30
CA ASP A 76 8.00 14.21 -26.65
C ASP A 76 6.82 15.18 -26.77
N ALA A 77 6.91 16.10 -27.73
CA ALA A 77 5.89 17.11 -28.02
C ALA A 77 4.52 16.50 -28.43
N GLY A 78 4.45 15.18 -28.65
CA GLY A 78 3.21 14.44 -28.82
C GLY A 78 2.35 14.34 -27.55
N ASP A 79 2.95 14.36 -26.36
CA ASP A 79 2.21 14.27 -25.09
C ASP A 79 1.51 15.60 -24.74
N ASP A 80 2.12 16.74 -25.09
CA ASP A 80 1.52 18.08 -24.96
C ASP A 80 0.30 18.28 -25.88
N ALA A 81 0.16 17.49 -26.95
CA ALA A 81 -0.98 17.58 -27.87
C ALA A 81 -2.27 16.95 -27.31
N LEU A 82 -2.20 16.23 -26.19
CA LEU A 82 -3.36 15.59 -25.54
C LEU A 82 -4.16 16.53 -24.62
N SER A 83 -3.71 17.78 -24.40
CA SER A 83 -4.45 18.75 -23.58
C SER A 83 -5.49 19.59 -24.33
N ASP A 84 -5.54 19.51 -25.66
CA ASP A 84 -6.28 20.45 -26.52
C ASP A 84 -7.58 19.89 -27.15
N GLU A 85 -8.13 18.77 -26.65
CA GLU A 85 -9.49 18.36 -27.01
C GLU A 85 -10.49 18.66 -25.89
N GLU A 86 -11.24 19.76 -26.09
CA GLU A 86 -12.56 20.03 -25.50
C GLU A 86 -13.51 18.85 -25.72
N ALA A 87 -13.45 17.85 -24.85
CA ALA A 87 -14.49 16.82 -24.75
C ALA A 87 -14.65 16.39 -23.29
N TRP A 88 -15.38 17.19 -22.51
CA TRP A 88 -16.59 16.87 -21.73
C TRP A 88 -16.98 18.14 -20.93
#